data_AF-A0A925TIW6-F1
#
_entry.id   AF-A0A925TIW6-F1
#
_cell.length_a   1.000
_cell.length_b   1.000
_cell.length_c   1.000
_cell.angle_alpha   90.00
_cell.angle_beta   90.00
_cell.angle_gamma   90.00
#
_symmetry.space_group_name_H-M   'P 1'
#
loop_
_entity.id
_entity.type
_entity.pdbx_description
1 polymer ?
#
loop_
_entity_poly.entity_id
_entity_poly.type
_entity_poly.pdbx_seq_one_letter_code
_entity_poly.pdbx_strand_id
1 'polypeptide(L)'
;MNITRHIDDDHVCTLTFDRAGSSANVFDRATLEELDAHLAEIEAKPIVRGVILASAKDKIFIAGADLHEFVRSPDPATLAAIVDLGHRVFTRLQKLHTPSVAAIHGACLGGGCELALACDWRVAST
;
A
#
# COMPACT_ATOMS: atom_id res chain seq x y z
N MET A 1 -5.24 -3.82 12.05
CA MET A 1 -5.04 -4.29 10.67
C MET A 1 -5.57 -3.22 9.75
N ASN A 2 -4.68 -2.61 9.00
CA ASN A 2 -4.94 -1.50 8.08
C ASN A 2 -5.13 -2.00 6.65
N ILE A 3 -4.76 -3.25 6.34
CA ILE A 3 -4.91 -3.85 5.02
C ILE A 3 -5.66 -5.17 5.13
N THR A 4 -6.69 -5.38 4.31
CA THR A 4 -7.35 -6.68 4.16
C THR A 4 -7.02 -7.29 2.82
N ARG A 5 -7.01 -8.63 2.75
CA ARG A 5 -6.71 -9.38 1.54
C ARG A 5 -7.87 -10.31 1.17
N HIS A 6 -8.29 -10.24 -0.08
CA HIS A 6 -9.29 -11.13 -0.67
C HIS A 6 -8.76 -11.70 -1.98
N ILE A 7 -8.92 -13.01 -2.23
CA ILE A 7 -8.59 -13.65 -3.50
C ILE A 7 -9.89 -14.23 -4.07
N ASP A 8 -10.25 -13.83 -5.29
CA ASP A 8 -11.45 -14.30 -5.97
C ASP A 8 -11.23 -15.60 -6.78
N ASP A 9 -12.29 -16.08 -7.43
CA ASP A 9 -12.27 -17.30 -8.25
C ASP A 9 -11.38 -17.16 -9.49
N ASP A 10 -11.12 -15.93 -9.95
CA ASP A 10 -10.16 -15.63 -11.00
C ASP A 10 -8.71 -15.53 -10.50
N HIS A 11 -8.49 -15.83 -9.21
CA HIS A 11 -7.21 -15.76 -8.53
C HIS A 11 -6.57 -14.37 -8.57
N VAL A 12 -7.39 -13.33 -8.58
CA VAL A 12 -6.94 -11.95 -8.42
C VAL A 12 -6.99 -11.59 -6.94
N CYS A 13 -5.86 -11.16 -6.42
CA CYS A 13 -5.71 -10.74 -5.03
C CYS A 13 -5.99 -9.24 -4.90
N THR A 14 -7.01 -8.85 -4.13
CA THR A 14 -7.26 -7.46 -3.78
C THR A 14 -6.73 -7.17 -2.38
N LEU A 15 -5.78 -6.25 -2.28
CA LEU A 15 -5.32 -5.65 -1.02
C LEU A 15 -6.05 -4.32 -0.81
N THR A 16 -6.92 -4.28 0.19
CA THR A 16 -7.76 -3.11 0.48
C THR A 16 -7.26 -2.39 1.72
N PHE A 17 -6.84 -1.14 1.55
CA PHE A 17 -6.43 -0.25 2.65
C PHE A 17 -7.66 0.34 3.34
N ASP A 18 -7.76 0.15 4.66
CA ASP A 18 -8.79 0.70 5.51
C ASP A 18 -8.28 0.96 6.93
N ARG A 19 -7.62 2.10 7.15
CA ARG A 19 -7.16 2.49 8.49
C ARG A 19 -8.35 2.77 9.41
N ALA A 20 -8.59 1.93 10.41
CA ALA A 20 -9.73 2.08 11.32
C ALA A 20 -9.72 3.42 12.07
N GLY A 21 -10.90 4.02 12.24
CA GLY A 21 -11.06 5.30 12.96
C GLY A 21 -10.46 6.52 12.26
N SER A 22 -9.96 6.38 11.03
CA SER A 22 -9.39 7.47 10.24
C SER A 22 -10.21 7.70 8.96
N SER A 23 -10.32 8.96 8.54
CA SER A 23 -10.91 9.33 7.24
C SER A 23 -9.94 9.11 6.07
N ALA A 24 -8.68 8.81 6.34
CA ALA A 24 -7.64 8.61 5.34
C ALA A 24 -6.73 7.42 5.66
N ASN A 25 -6.26 6.76 4.60
CA ASN A 25 -5.16 5.81 4.69
C ASN A 25 -3.83 6.56 4.65
N VAL A 26 -2.88 6.14 5.48
CA VAL A 26 -1.53 6.68 5.55
C VAL A 26 -0.53 5.55 5.74
N PHE A 27 0.73 5.81 5.43
CA PHE A 27 1.84 4.92 5.71
C PHE A 27 2.46 5.27 7.06
N ASP A 28 2.05 4.52 8.07
CA ASP A 28 2.79 4.31 9.31
C ASP A 28 3.59 2.99 9.23
N ARG A 29 4.42 2.73 10.24
CA ARG A 29 5.21 1.49 10.30
C ARG A 29 4.35 0.23 10.17
N ALA A 30 3.25 0.18 10.91
CA ALA A 30 2.36 -0.98 10.93
C ALA A 30 1.77 -1.27 9.55
N THR A 31 1.32 -0.24 8.84
CA THR A 31 0.76 -0.38 7.49
C THR A 31 1.80 -0.90 6.49
N LEU A 32 3.05 -0.39 6.58
CA LEU A 32 4.12 -0.84 5.70
C LEU A 32 4.55 -2.28 5.98
N GLU A 33 4.62 -2.68 7.25
CA GLU A 33 4.92 -4.07 7.66
C GLU A 33 3.81 -5.04 7.26
N GLU A 34 2.53 -4.64 7.39
CA GLU A 34 1.39 -5.41 6.91
C GLU A 34 1.44 -5.58 5.38
N LEU A 35 1.77 -4.52 4.63
CA LEU A 35 1.91 -4.60 3.18
C LEU A 35 3.06 -5.55 2.79
N ASP A 36 4.22 -5.43 3.44
CA ASP A 36 5.38 -6.30 3.19
C ASP A 36 5.03 -7.79 3.40
N ALA A 37 4.29 -8.08 4.48
CA ALA A 37 3.84 -9.44 4.78
C ALA A 37 2.86 -9.97 3.72
N HIS A 38 1.91 -9.14 3.26
CA HIS A 38 0.99 -9.52 2.19
C HIS A 38 1.71 -9.78 0.87
N LEU A 39 2.69 -8.95 0.50
CA LEU A 39 3.50 -9.16 -0.70
C LEU A 39 4.31 -10.46 -0.61
N ALA A 40 4.89 -10.76 0.56
CA ALA A 40 5.59 -12.02 0.79
C ALA A 40 4.71 -13.25 0.58
N GLU A 41 3.47 -13.18 1.06
CA GLU A 41 2.53 -14.28 0.86
C GLU A 41 2.07 -14.42 -0.60
N ILE A 42 1.95 -13.32 -1.34
CA ILE A 42 1.60 -13.35 -2.76
C ILE A 42 2.74 -13.97 -3.56
N GLU A 43 3.98 -13.58 -3.30
CA GLU A 43 5.17 -14.18 -3.93
C GLU A 43 5.25 -15.69 -3.72
N ALA A 44 4.84 -16.17 -2.54
CA ALA A 44 4.85 -17.59 -2.20
C ALA A 44 3.67 -18.38 -2.79
N LYS A 45 2.71 -17.73 -3.48
CA LYS A 45 1.48 -18.34 -3.99
C LYS A 45 1.38 -18.25 -5.52
N PRO A 46 1.88 -19.26 -6.26
CA PRO A 46 1.83 -19.29 -7.73
C PRO A 46 0.42 -19.21 -8.32
N ILE A 47 -0.61 -19.50 -7.52
CA ILE A 47 -2.01 -19.42 -7.96
C ILE A 47 -2.46 -17.97 -8.21
N VAL A 48 -1.86 -16.97 -7.54
CA VAL A 48 -2.27 -15.57 -7.69
C VAL A 48 -1.82 -15.04 -9.04
N ARG A 49 -2.79 -14.66 -9.88
CA ARG A 49 -2.56 -14.20 -11.26
C ARG A 49 -2.44 -12.68 -11.39
N GLY A 50 -2.92 -11.94 -10.39
CA GLY A 50 -2.86 -10.47 -10.38
C GLY A 50 -3.07 -9.92 -8.96
N VAL A 51 -2.64 -8.68 -8.75
CA VAL A 51 -2.81 -7.95 -7.49
C VAL A 51 -3.46 -6.59 -7.76
N ILE A 52 -4.51 -6.26 -7.02
CA ILE A 52 -5.15 -4.95 -7.03
C ILE A 52 -4.89 -4.28 -5.67
N LEU A 53 -4.39 -3.06 -5.69
CA LEU A 53 -4.29 -2.20 -4.51
C LEU A 53 -5.48 -1.24 -4.55
N ALA A 54 -6.32 -1.28 -3.53
CA ALA A 54 -7.57 -0.52 -3.45
C ALA A 54 -7.72 0.15 -2.07
N SER A 55 -8.62 1.13 -1.97
CA SER A 55 -8.97 1.78 -0.69
C SER A 55 -10.45 1.59 -0.38
N ALA A 56 -10.78 1.33 0.89
CA ALA A 56 -12.17 1.32 1.36
C ALA A 56 -12.66 2.71 1.79
N LYS A 57 -11.81 3.75 1.75
CA LYS A 57 -12.21 5.11 2.13
C LYS A 57 -12.98 5.77 1.01
N ASP A 58 -14.05 6.49 1.31
CA ASP A 58 -14.94 7.06 0.28
C ASP A 58 -14.27 8.08 -0.65
N LYS A 59 -13.31 8.86 -0.15
CA LYS A 59 -12.80 10.07 -0.83
C LYS A 59 -11.30 10.05 -1.14
N ILE A 60 -10.60 8.98 -0.78
CA ILE A 60 -9.15 8.96 -0.84
C ILE A 60 -8.62 7.55 -1.04
N PHE A 61 -7.63 7.45 -1.92
CA PHE A 61 -6.83 6.25 -2.06
C PHE A 61 -5.87 6.15 -0.86
N ILE A 62 -4.81 6.97 -0.87
CA ILE A 62 -3.81 7.05 0.20
C ILE A 62 -3.28 8.49 0.29
N ALA A 63 -3.18 9.03 1.51
CA ALA A 63 -2.71 10.39 1.79
C ALA A 63 -1.18 10.56 1.84
N GLY A 64 -0.43 9.45 1.84
CA GLY A 64 1.02 9.43 1.98
C GLY A 64 1.45 9.02 3.38
N ALA A 65 2.60 9.51 3.84
CA ALA A 65 3.12 9.16 5.16
C ALA A 65 2.32 9.80 6.31
N ASP A 66 2.30 9.15 7.48
CA ASP A 66 1.69 9.73 8.68
C ASP A 66 2.56 10.86 9.27
N LEU A 67 2.30 12.09 8.85
CA LEU A 67 3.04 13.26 9.35
C LEU A 67 2.87 13.47 10.86
N HIS A 68 1.79 12.99 11.48
CA HIS A 68 1.63 13.11 12.93
C HIS A 68 2.61 12.21 13.68
N GLU A 69 2.94 11.04 13.13
CA GLU A 69 3.99 10.16 13.67
C GLU A 69 5.35 10.85 13.60
N PHE A 70 5.65 11.51 12.48
CA PHE A 70 6.91 12.24 12.30
C PHE A 70 7.06 13.42 13.25
N VAL A 71 5.99 14.16 13.52
CA VAL A 71 6.01 15.28 14.47
C VAL A 71 6.14 14.80 15.91
N ARG A 72 5.58 13.64 16.25
CA ARG A 72 5.64 13.07 17.61
C ARG A 72 6.98 12.42 17.93
N SER A 73 7.66 11.88 16.93
CA SER A 73 8.97 11.23 17.08
C SER A 73 9.97 11.78 16.06
N PRO A 74 10.50 13.01 16.28
CA PRO A 74 11.38 13.68 15.33
C PRO A 74 12.81 13.12 15.30
N ASP A 75 13.07 11.96 15.92
CA ASP A 75 14.37 11.31 15.92
C ASP A 75 14.80 10.94 14.47
N PRO A 76 15.92 11.48 13.96
CA PRO A 76 16.33 11.27 12.57
C PRO A 76 16.54 9.80 12.20
N ALA A 77 17.02 8.96 13.13
CA ALA A 77 17.25 7.55 12.86
C ALA A 77 15.92 6.80 12.68
N THR A 78 14.93 7.11 13.51
CA THR A 78 13.56 6.58 13.39
C THR A 78 12.91 6.99 12.08
N LEU A 79 13.07 8.25 11.67
CA LEU A 79 12.58 8.75 10.38
C LEU A 79 13.29 8.11 9.19
N ALA A 80 14.60 7.91 9.25
CA ALA A 80 15.32 7.21 8.19
C ALA A 80 14.80 5.76 8.05
N ALA A 81 14.61 5.07 9.19
CA ALA A 81 14.16 3.68 9.19
C ALA A 81 12.77 3.48 8.59
N ILE A 82 11.83 4.42 8.74
CA ILE A 82 10.50 4.30 8.13
C ILE A 82 10.53 4.61 6.63
N VAL A 83 11.39 5.53 6.19
CA VAL A 83 11.62 5.82 4.76
C VAL A 83 12.26 4.61 4.07
N ASP A 84 13.29 4.03 4.67
CA ASP A 84 13.95 2.82 4.17
C ASP A 84 12.98 1.63 4.11
N LEU A 85 12.10 1.50 5.11
CA LEU A 85 11.02 0.52 5.11
C LEU A 85 10.08 0.74 3.93
N GLY A 86 9.59 1.97 3.73
CA GLY A 86 8.73 2.32 2.60
C GLY A 86 9.36 2.00 1.25
N HIS A 87 10.60 2.45 1.02
CA HIS A 87 11.36 2.16 -0.20
C HIS A 87 11.53 0.67 -0.44
N ARG A 88 11.87 -0.11 0.60
CA ARG A 88 12.03 -1.56 0.47
C ARG A 88 10.72 -2.23 0.05
N VAL A 89 9.61 -1.87 0.69
CA VAL A 89 8.28 -2.46 0.41
C VAL A 89 7.80 -2.08 -0.98
N PHE A 90 7.95 -0.81 -1.38
CA PHE A 90 7.55 -0.37 -2.72
C PHE A 90 8.45 -0.98 -3.81
N THR A 91 9.75 -1.12 -3.56
CA THR A 91 10.67 -1.83 -4.47
C THR A 91 10.28 -3.30 -4.60
N ARG A 92 9.82 -3.94 -3.52
CA ARG A 92 9.34 -5.32 -3.56
C ARG A 92 8.09 -5.44 -4.44
N LEU A 93 7.11 -4.56 -4.24
CA LEU A 93 5.91 -4.48 -5.09
C LEU A 93 6.30 -4.30 -6.57
N GLN A 94 7.21 -3.37 -6.85
CA GLN A 94 7.70 -3.09 -8.21
C GLN A 94 8.44 -4.26 -8.87
N LYS A 95 8.99 -5.18 -8.07
CA LYS A 95 9.70 -6.38 -8.55
C LYS A 95 8.84 -7.63 -8.51
N LEU A 96 7.57 -7.51 -8.14
CA LEU A 96 6.67 -8.65 -8.05
C LEU A 96 6.49 -9.26 -9.45
N HIS A 97 6.66 -10.58 -9.56
CA HIS A 97 6.43 -11.28 -10.84
C HIS A 97 4.94 -11.34 -11.21
N THR A 98 4.06 -11.14 -10.22
CA THR A 98 2.61 -11.08 -10.40
C THR A 98 2.20 -9.67 -10.82
N PRO A 99 1.48 -9.51 -11.94
CA PRO A 99 0.92 -8.23 -12.40
C PRO A 99 0.19 -7.45 -11.30
N SER A 100 0.46 -6.15 -11.17
CA SER A 100 -0.10 -5.29 -10.13
C SER A 100 -0.82 -4.05 -10.68
N VAL A 101 -1.93 -3.68 -10.06
CA VAL A 101 -2.76 -2.53 -10.46
C VAL A 101 -3.11 -1.66 -9.25
N ALA A 102 -2.83 -0.37 -9.32
CA ALA A 102 -3.40 0.60 -8.39
C ALA A 102 -4.78 1.06 -8.88
N ALA A 103 -5.83 0.73 -8.13
CA ALA A 103 -7.20 1.19 -8.36
C ALA A 103 -7.44 2.47 -7.54
N ILE A 104 -7.28 3.63 -8.17
CA ILE A 104 -7.18 4.93 -7.52
C ILE A 104 -8.50 5.67 -7.66
N HIS A 105 -9.11 6.05 -6.54
CA HIS A 105 -10.19 7.02 -6.48
C HIS A 105 -9.88 8.12 -5.48
N GLY A 106 -10.37 9.32 -5.74
CA GLY A 106 -10.12 10.48 -4.90
C GLY A 106 -8.62 10.83 -4.81
N ALA A 107 -8.18 11.31 -3.65
CA ALA A 107 -6.81 11.78 -3.48
C ALA A 107 -5.77 10.63 -3.45
N CYS A 108 -4.63 10.84 -4.11
CA CYS A 108 -3.48 9.94 -4.11
C CYS A 108 -2.21 10.80 -4.00
N LEU A 109 -1.66 10.91 -2.78
CA LEU A 109 -0.70 11.96 -2.43
C LEU A 109 0.59 11.37 -1.84
N GLY A 110 1.72 12.03 -2.10
CA GLY A 110 3.02 11.65 -1.54
C GLY A 110 3.32 10.16 -1.74
N GLY A 111 3.54 9.44 -0.63
CA GLY A 111 3.73 7.99 -0.66
C GLY A 111 2.63 7.20 -1.35
N GLY A 112 1.38 7.69 -1.37
CA GLY A 112 0.30 7.05 -2.13
C GLY A 112 0.59 7.05 -3.63
N CYS A 113 1.17 8.13 -4.14
CA CYS A 113 1.63 8.25 -5.52
C CYS A 113 2.85 7.33 -5.76
N GLU A 114 3.78 7.25 -4.80
CA GLU A 114 4.93 6.34 -4.89
C GLU A 114 4.51 4.87 -4.95
N LEU A 115 3.54 4.44 -4.13
CA LEU A 115 2.94 3.10 -4.21
C LEU A 115 2.30 2.86 -5.58
N ALA A 116 1.53 3.84 -6.08
CA ALA A 116 0.88 3.73 -7.38
C ALA A 116 1.90 3.63 -8.54
N LEU A 117 3.03 4.33 -8.44
CA LEU A 117 4.14 4.26 -9.39
C LEU A 117 4.90 2.93 -9.31
N ALA A 118 4.92 2.29 -8.14
CA ALA A 118 5.49 0.96 -7.98
C ALA A 118 4.63 -0.16 -8.60
N CYS A 119 3.35 0.10 -8.91
CA CYS A 119 2.50 -0.88 -9.60
C CYS A 119 2.81 -0.94 -11.10
N ASP A 120 2.38 -2.00 -11.79
CA ASP A 120 2.53 -2.10 -13.25
C ASP A 120 1.53 -1.19 -13.97
N TRP A 121 0.28 -1.18 -13.53
CA TRP A 121 -0.79 -0.32 -14.06
C TRP A 121 -1.43 0.55 -13.00
N ARG A 122 -2.03 1.66 -13.45
CA ARG A 122 -2.82 2.58 -12.63
C ARG A 122 -4.12 2.85 -13.36
N VAL A 123 -5.23 2.73 -12.65
CA VAL A 123 -6.56 3.13 -13.12
C VAL A 123 -7.08 4.17 -12.15
N ALA A 124 -7.44 5.35 -12.66
CA ALA A 124 -7.92 6.44 -11.84
C ALA A 124 -9.38 6.79 -12.20
N SER A 125 -10.22 7.05 -11.19
CA SER A 125 -11.57 7.59 -11.39
C SER A 125 -11.53 9.00 -11.98
N THR A 126 -12.53 9.34 -12.80
CA THR A 126 -12.73 10.68 -13.38
C THR A 126 -13.53 11.61 -12.48
#